data_AF-A0A9E3TQU6-F1
#
_entry.id   AF-A0A9E3TQU6-F1
#
_cell.length_a   1.000
_cell.length_b   1.000
_cell.length_c   1.000
_cell.angle_alpha   90.00
_cell.angle_beta   90.00
_cell.angle_gamma   90.00
#
_symmetry.space_group_name_H-M   'P 1'
#
loop_
_entity.id
_entity.type
_entity.pdbx_description
1 polymer ?
#
loop_
_entity_poly.entity_id
_entity_poly.type
_entity_poly.pdbx_seq_one_letter_code
_entity_poly.pdbx_strand_id
1 'polypeptide(L)'
;MARGGHVARPHLKNWLDCIRNRGVPNAPVEVGHRTLTICHLANIARELNRPLRWNPEAEQFVDDEANRLLDRPRRKGFDLPQV
;
A
#
# COMPACT_ATOMS: atom_id res chain seq x y z
N MET A 1 -28.34 -16.81 -4.01
CA MET A 1 -27.61 -15.52 -4.04
C MET A 1 -27.15 -15.18 -2.64
N ALA A 2 -25.84 -15.27 -2.37
CA ALA A 2 -25.29 -14.99 -1.05
C ALA A 2 -25.46 -13.50 -0.71
N ARG A 3 -26.12 -13.21 0.43
CA ARG A 3 -26.27 -11.86 0.98
C ARG A 3 -24.94 -11.42 1.58
N GLY A 4 -24.01 -10.99 0.73
CA GLY A 4 -22.77 -10.34 1.15
C GLY A 4 -23.02 -8.93 1.70
N GLY A 5 -22.87 -8.77 3.01
CA GLY A 5 -22.25 -7.60 3.65
C GLY A 5 -23.09 -6.35 3.90
N HIS A 6 -23.80 -6.30 5.02
CA HIS A 6 -24.27 -5.02 5.60
C HIS A 6 -23.11 -4.06 5.95
N VAL A 7 -21.92 -4.60 6.20
CA VAL A 7 -20.72 -3.85 6.63
C VAL A 7 -20.11 -2.98 5.53
N ALA A 8 -20.18 -3.40 4.25
CA ALA A 8 -19.54 -2.66 3.14
C ALA A 8 -20.38 -1.48 2.63
N ARG A 9 -21.70 -1.48 2.86
CA ARG A 9 -22.61 -0.47 2.31
C ARG A 9 -22.28 0.96 2.73
N PRO A 10 -21.99 1.26 4.02
CA PRO A 10 -21.65 2.63 4.42
C PRO A 10 -20.34 3.13 3.80
N HIS A 11 -19.35 2.25 3.68
CA HIS A 11 -18.06 2.58 3.09
C HIS A 11 -18.17 2.92 1.59
N LEU A 12 -18.93 2.10 0.84
CA LEU A 12 -19.22 2.37 -0.57
C LEU A 12 -20.03 3.65 -0.77
N LYS A 13 -21.03 3.91 0.11
CA LYS A 13 -21.80 5.15 0.04
C LYS A 13 -20.90 6.38 0.23
N ASN A 14 -20.03 6.37 1.26
CA ASN A 14 -19.08 7.46 1.50
C ASN A 14 -18.21 7.71 0.27
N TRP A 15 -17.63 6.65 -0.33
CA TRP A 15 -16.82 6.78 -1.54
C TRP A 15 -17.60 7.40 -2.71
N LEU A 16 -18.82 6.94 -2.99
CA LEU A 16 -19.67 7.49 -4.05
C LEU A 16 -20.11 8.93 -3.79
N ASP A 17 -20.41 9.29 -2.54
CA ASP A 17 -20.72 10.66 -2.16
C ASP A 17 -19.51 11.58 -2.39
N CYS A 18 -18.31 11.14 -1.98
CA CYS A 18 -17.04 11.83 -2.18
C CYS A 18 -16.72 12.08 -3.66
N ILE A 19 -17.02 11.13 -4.54
CA ILE A 19 -16.89 11.32 -6.00
C ILE A 19 -17.81 12.45 -6.48
N ARG A 20 -19.07 12.46 -6.04
CA ARG A 20 -20.07 13.44 -6.50
C ARG A 20 -19.76 14.84 -6.02
N ASN A 21 -19.32 14.99 -4.78
CA ASN A 21 -19.07 16.29 -4.16
C ASN A 21 -17.59 16.72 -4.18
N ARG A 22 -16.71 15.91 -4.78
CA ARG A 22 -15.24 16.09 -4.78
C ARG A 22 -14.64 16.17 -3.37
N GLY A 23 -15.23 15.45 -2.42
CA GLY A 23 -14.77 15.35 -1.04
C GLY A 23 -13.70 14.27 -0.83
N VAL A 24 -13.09 14.29 0.36
CA VAL A 24 -12.10 13.28 0.77
C VAL A 24 -12.83 12.08 1.41
N PRO A 25 -12.59 10.83 0.95
CA PRO A 25 -13.17 9.65 1.58
C PRO A 25 -12.68 9.44 3.02
N ASN A 26 -13.46 8.74 3.84
CA ASN A 26 -13.04 8.35 5.19
C ASN A 26 -11.79 7.45 5.19
N ALA A 27 -11.51 6.78 4.08
CA ALA A 27 -10.25 6.08 3.83
C ALA A 27 -9.52 6.75 2.65
N PRO A 28 -8.73 7.80 2.89
CA PRO A 28 -7.91 8.44 1.86
C PRO A 28 -6.87 7.47 1.28
N VAL A 29 -6.46 7.71 0.03
CA VAL A 29 -5.50 6.84 -0.67
C VAL A 29 -4.15 6.79 0.03
N GLU A 30 -3.69 7.91 0.59
CA GLU A 30 -2.42 8.03 1.30
C GLU A 30 -2.41 7.19 2.57
N VAL A 31 -3.54 7.13 3.29
CA VAL A 31 -3.69 6.28 4.48
C VAL A 31 -3.62 4.81 4.08
N GLY A 32 -4.26 4.44 2.97
CA GLY A 32 -4.16 3.10 2.39
C GLY A 32 -2.73 2.71 2.03
N HIS A 33 -2.01 3.59 1.32
CA HIS A 33 -0.60 3.43 0.95
C HIS A 33 0.29 3.21 2.18
N ARG A 34 0.17 4.07 3.20
CA ARG A 34 0.97 3.97 4.43
C ARG A 34 0.66 2.70 5.23
N THR A 35 -0.61 2.27 5.23
CA THR A 35 -1.02 1.03 5.90
C THR A 35 -0.36 -0.19 5.24
N LEU A 36 -0.40 -0.27 3.91
CA LEU A 36 0.23 -1.37 3.17
C LEU A 36 1.76 -1.33 3.24
N THR A 37 2.35 -0.14 3.30
CA THR A 37 3.80 0.03 3.51
C THR A 37 4.25 -0.76 4.74
N ILE A 38 3.57 -0.62 5.89
CA ILE A 38 3.92 -1.33 7.12
C ILE A 38 3.89 -2.85 6.94
N CYS A 39 2.89 -3.40 6.22
CA CYS A 39 2.82 -4.83 5.93
C CYS A 39 4.05 -5.32 5.14
N HIS A 40 4.52 -4.54 4.16
CA HIS A 40 5.73 -4.86 3.40
C HIS A 40 6.99 -4.76 4.26
N LEU A 41 7.13 -3.69 5.06
CA LEU A 41 8.29 -3.52 5.95
C LEU A 41 8.40 -4.67 6.95
N ALA A 42 7.28 -5.12 7.52
CA ALA A 42 7.24 -6.26 8.44
C ALA A 42 7.69 -7.57 7.77
N ASN A 43 7.28 -7.79 6.52
CA ASN A 43 7.72 -8.95 5.75
C ASN A 43 9.23 -8.92 5.46
N ILE A 44 9.77 -7.75 5.12
CA ILE A 44 11.21 -7.59 4.84
C ILE A 44 12.03 -7.78 6.12
N ALA A 45 11.61 -7.20 7.25
CA ALA A 45 12.26 -7.41 8.54
C ALA A 45 12.24 -8.88 8.97
N ARG A 46 11.13 -9.59 8.70
CA ARG A 46 11.02 -11.03 8.94
C ARG A 46 11.97 -11.83 8.03
N GLU A 47 12.06 -11.48 6.76
CA GLU A 47 12.92 -12.17 5.78
C GLU A 47 14.40 -12.04 6.14
N LEU A 48 14.85 -10.84 6.50
CA LEU A 48 16.23 -10.57 6.92
C LEU A 48 16.51 -10.94 8.39
N ASN A 49 15.48 -11.32 9.13
CA ASN A 49 15.53 -11.72 10.54
C ASN A 49 16.30 -10.74 11.44
N ARG A 50 16.10 -9.44 11.24
CA ARG A 50 16.76 -8.37 12.01
C ARG A 50 15.93 -7.09 12.05
N PRO A 51 16.10 -6.21 13.06
CA PRO A 51 15.47 -4.90 13.06
C PRO A 51 15.98 -4.04 11.90
N LEU A 52 15.09 -3.25 11.31
CA LEU A 52 15.38 -2.35 10.19
C LEU A 52 14.89 -0.94 10.50
N ARG A 53 15.59 0.08 9.99
CA ARG A 53 15.20 1.48 10.11
C ARG A 53 14.66 1.99 8.78
N TRP A 54 13.44 2.52 8.81
CA TRP A 54 12.74 3.08 7.66
C TRP A 54 12.78 4.61 7.68
N ASN A 55 13.07 5.23 6.53
CA ASN A 55 12.85 6.64 6.28
C ASN A 55 11.51 6.81 5.55
N PRO A 56 10.46 7.32 6.23
CA PRO A 56 9.12 7.46 5.65
C PRO A 56 8.94 8.66 4.72
N GLU A 57 9.95 9.53 4.60
CA GLU A 57 9.95 10.64 3.63
C GLU A 57 10.56 10.21 2.30
N ALA A 58 11.69 9.49 2.35
CA ALA A 58 12.35 8.95 1.17
C ALA A 58 11.78 7.61 0.69
N GLU A 59 10.93 6.99 1.51
CA GLU A 59 10.40 5.64 1.33
C GLU A 59 11.51 4.61 1.07
N GLN A 60 12.54 4.64 1.92
CA GLN A 60 13.70 3.76 1.84
C GLN A 60 14.18 3.31 3.22
N PHE A 61 14.81 2.13 3.27
CA PHE A 61 15.55 1.71 4.44
C PHE A 61 16.91 2.43 4.51
N VAL A 62 17.41 2.61 5.73
CA VAL A 62 18.82 2.97 5.96
C VAL A 62 19.70 1.70 5.87
N ASP A 63 19.52 0.94 4.79
CA ASP A 63 20.11 -0.38 4.59
C ASP A 63 20.01 -0.83 3.11
N ASP A 64 21.15 -1.07 2.47
CA ASP A 64 21.21 -1.41 1.04
C ASP A 64 20.70 -2.81 0.71
N GLU A 65 20.78 -3.75 1.64
CA GLU A 65 20.28 -5.12 1.44
C GLU A 65 18.75 -5.11 1.49
N ALA A 66 18.15 -4.45 2.48
CA ALA A 66 16.71 -4.31 2.61
C ALA A 66 16.09 -3.54 1.44
N ASN A 67 16.77 -2.50 0.94
CA ASN A 67 16.30 -1.73 -0.21
C ASN A 67 16.19 -2.57 -1.50
N ARG A 68 17.00 -3.64 -1.67
CA ARG A 68 16.88 -4.55 -2.82
C ARG A 68 15.59 -5.38 -2.80
N LEU A 69 14.91 -5.46 -1.66
CA LEU A 69 13.66 -6.19 -1.47
C LEU A 69 12.41 -5.32 -1.64
N LEU A 70 12.57 -4.00 -1.86
CA LEU A 70 11.45 -3.08 -2.10
C LEU A 70 10.79 -3.27 -3.47
N ASP A 71 11.53 -3.81 -4.44
CA ASP A 71 11.00 -4.18 -5.75
C ASP A 71 11.49 -5.58 -6.13
N ARG A 72 10.89 -6.13 -7.18
CA ARG A 72 11.26 -7.43 -7.74
C ARG A 72 11.40 -7.33 -9.26
N PRO A 73 12.29 -8.14 -9.86
CA PRO A 73 12.35 -8.26 -11.31
C PRO A 73 10.97 -8.58 -11.88
N ARG A 74 10.52 -7.74 -12.81
CA ARG A 74 9.25 -7.93 -13.51
C ARG A 74 9.37 -9.06 -14.51
N ARG A 75 8.26 -9.77 -14.72
CA ARG A 75 8.18 -10.80 -15.75
C ARG A 75 8.24 -10.13 -17.13
N LYS A 76 8.99 -10.72 -18.06
CA LYS A 76 9.08 -10.26 -19.46
C LYS A 76 7.70 -9.95 -20.06
N GLY A 77 7.53 -8.76 -20.62
CA GLY A 77 6.27 -8.29 -21.21
C GLY A 77 5.31 -7.64 -20.22
N PHE A 78 5.68 -7.52 -18.94
CA PHE A 78 4.96 -6.79 -17.88
C PHE A 78 5.84 -5.69 -17.28
N ASP A 79 6.71 -5.13 -18.12
CA ASP A 79 7.61 -4.04 -17.81
C ASP A 79 6.82 -2.76 -17.47
N LEU A 80 7.38 -1.90 -16.62
CA LEU A 80 6.78 -0.59 -16.39
C LEU A 80 6.96 0.30 -17.62
N PRO A 81 6.00 1.19 -17.91
CA PRO A 81 6.25 2.29 -18.83
C PRO A 81 7.45 3.10 -18.33
N GLN A 82 8.26 3.59 -19.26
CA GLN A 82 9.29 4.57 -18.96
C GLN A 82 8.59 5.90 -18.70
N VAL A 83 8.78 6.48 -17.51
CA VAL A 83 8.20 7.76 -17.09
C VAL A 83 9.30 8.80 -16.98
#